data_AF-A0AAD9Y0N1-F1
#
_entry.id   AF-A0AAD9Y0N1-F1
#
_cell.length_a   1.000
_cell.length_b   1.000
_cell.length_c   1.000
_cell.angle_alpha   90.00
_cell.angle_beta   90.00
_cell.angle_gamma   90.00
#
_symmetry.space_group_name_H-M   'P 1'
#
loop_
_entity.id
_entity.type
_entity.pdbx_description
1 polymer ?
#
loop_
_entity_poly.entity_id
_entity_poly.type
_entity_poly.pdbx_seq_one_letter_code
_entity_poly.pdbx_strand_id
1 'polypeptide(L)'
;MRFSFALPIALLGLTATVAAAPSQQSPNAASPPVVAKRADTKYFHEPCCGEELGHYDIRYFTEAVPYDEHRVVLRNLIRSYLTITKKLNIETWLAHGTLLGWWWNGKIMPWDYDLDVQVSTATLYWLGQNMNRTEHEYEWTDAEGKPQKDRYLLDVNPHGTDKDRGDGQNIIDARWINMANGAFVDITGLAERDPSGMPGVWSCKNYHRYRTTDLFPMRETEFEGVPAIIPYSFERILSEEYGTKSLVTTEWQGHRWEPEQKEWLKVQHS
;
A
#
# COMPACT_ATOMS: atom_id res chain seq x y z
N MET A 1 -55.59 -3.12 27.20
CA MET A 1 -55.32 -1.78 27.77
C MET A 1 -55.24 -0.78 26.63
N ARG A 2 -56.30 0.02 26.46
CA ARG A 2 -56.36 1.21 25.62
C ARG A 2 -55.98 2.39 26.50
N PHE A 3 -55.30 3.41 25.96
CA PHE A 3 -55.61 4.82 26.21
C PHE A 3 -54.93 5.71 25.16
N SER A 4 -55.74 6.27 24.26
CA SER A 4 -55.49 7.55 23.60
C SER A 4 -55.89 8.66 24.56
N PHE A 5 -55.18 9.79 24.54
CA PHE A 5 -55.76 11.10 24.82
C PHE A 5 -55.12 12.15 23.92
N ALA A 6 -55.97 12.81 23.14
CA ALA A 6 -55.74 14.10 22.51
C ALA A 6 -56.10 15.22 23.50
N LEU A 7 -55.55 16.43 23.32
CA LEU A 7 -56.29 17.71 23.30
C LEU A 7 -55.35 18.90 22.94
N PRO A 8 -55.87 20.03 22.45
CA PRO A 8 -55.19 20.97 21.55
C PRO A 8 -55.01 22.41 22.09
N ILE A 9 -54.23 23.19 21.32
CA ILE A 9 -54.31 24.64 20.95
C ILE A 9 -54.94 25.64 21.95
N ALA A 10 -54.19 26.70 22.30
CA ALA A 10 -54.64 28.10 22.16
C ALA A 10 -53.48 29.12 22.24
N LEU A 11 -53.61 30.13 21.38
CA LEU A 11 -52.72 31.24 21.07
C LEU A 11 -52.75 32.34 22.15
N LEU A 12 -51.64 33.04 22.37
CA LEU A 12 -51.66 34.44 22.81
C LEU A 12 -50.47 35.19 22.20
N GLY A 13 -50.79 36.13 21.31
CA GLY A 13 -49.83 37.06 20.75
C GLY A 13 -49.51 38.19 21.73
N LEU A 14 -48.27 38.68 21.63
CA LEU A 14 -47.88 40.01 22.11
C LEU A 14 -46.86 40.57 21.13
N THR A 15 -47.28 41.62 20.43
CA THR A 15 -46.45 42.45 19.57
C THR A 15 -45.59 43.35 20.45
N ALA A 16 -44.26 43.28 20.28
CA ALA A 16 -43.36 44.31 20.77
C ALA A 16 -42.42 44.71 19.63
N THR A 17 -42.69 45.90 19.07
CA THR A 17 -41.82 46.63 18.16
C THR A 17 -40.55 47.01 18.90
N VAL A 18 -39.41 46.40 18.54
CA VAL A 18 -38.09 46.87 18.96
C VAL A 18 -37.45 47.61 17.79
N ALA A 19 -37.15 48.88 18.03
CA ALA A 19 -36.58 49.83 17.10
C ALA A 19 -35.23 49.34 16.53
N ALA A 20 -35.01 49.61 15.25
CA ALA A 20 -33.71 49.44 14.61
C ALA A 20 -32.68 50.35 15.30
N ALA A 21 -31.71 49.74 15.99
CA ALA A 21 -30.52 50.43 16.49
C ALA A 21 -29.54 50.67 15.32
N PRO A 22 -28.81 51.81 15.31
CA PRO A 22 -27.94 52.17 14.20
C PRO A 22 -26.74 51.22 14.12
N SER A 23 -26.34 50.92 12.88
CA SER A 23 -25.16 50.11 12.57
C SER A 23 -23.89 50.71 13.18
N GLN A 24 -23.35 50.07 14.21
CA GLN A 24 -21.96 50.29 14.60
C GLN A 24 -21.07 49.61 13.55
N GLN A 25 -20.39 50.42 12.73
CA GLN A 25 -19.25 49.97 11.95
C GLN A 25 -18.14 49.54 12.90
N SER A 26 -17.90 48.24 13.00
CA SER A 26 -16.67 47.71 13.58
C SER A 26 -15.51 47.98 12.61
N PRO A 27 -14.44 48.67 13.03
CA PRO A 27 -13.26 48.83 12.19
C PRO A 27 -12.44 47.54 12.21
N ASN A 28 -11.94 47.17 11.04
CA ASN A 28 -10.97 46.10 10.75
C ASN A 28 -11.48 44.65 10.83
N ALA A 29 -12.14 44.21 9.76
CA ALA A 29 -12.07 42.81 9.36
C ALA A 29 -10.63 42.50 8.93
N ALA A 30 -9.84 41.91 9.83
CA ALA A 30 -8.58 41.29 9.46
C ALA A 30 -8.87 40.20 8.42
N SER A 31 -8.19 40.27 7.27
CA SER A 31 -8.25 39.23 6.25
C SER A 31 -7.95 37.87 6.88
N PRO A 32 -8.65 36.80 6.48
CA PRO A 32 -8.32 35.46 6.99
C PRO A 32 -6.86 35.16 6.67
N PRO A 33 -6.13 34.48 7.58
CA PRO A 33 -4.74 34.14 7.32
C PRO A 33 -4.69 33.35 6.01
N VAL A 34 -3.90 33.85 5.06
CA VAL A 34 -3.56 33.10 3.85
C VAL A 34 -2.94 31.81 4.34
N VAL A 35 -3.67 30.70 4.22
CA VAL A 35 -3.16 29.37 4.51
C VAL A 35 -2.04 29.17 3.51
N ALA A 36 -0.80 29.38 3.95
CA ALA A 36 0.36 29.04 3.16
C ALA A 36 0.23 27.57 2.80
N LYS A 37 0.06 27.27 1.50
CA LYS A 37 0.13 25.90 0.99
C LYS A 37 1.44 25.33 1.51
N ARG A 38 1.38 24.32 2.38
CA ARG A 38 2.59 23.60 2.81
C ARG A 38 3.32 23.19 1.53
N ALA A 39 4.64 23.42 1.48
CA ALA A 39 5.45 22.95 0.37
C ALA A 39 5.24 21.44 0.24
N ASP A 40 5.03 20.97 -0.98
CA ASP A 40 4.87 19.55 -1.23
C ASP A 40 6.23 18.87 -1.10
N THR A 41 6.38 18.06 -0.06
CA THR A 41 7.60 17.34 0.29
C THR A 41 7.54 15.87 -0.16
N LYS A 42 6.42 15.43 -0.72
CA LYS A 42 6.24 14.04 -1.15
C LYS A 42 7.08 13.78 -2.40
N TYR A 43 7.86 12.70 -2.42
CA TYR A 43 8.65 12.32 -3.59
C TYR A 43 7.82 11.54 -4.62
N PHE A 44 7.08 10.54 -4.15
CA PHE A 44 6.25 9.69 -4.97
C PHE A 44 4.81 10.19 -4.99
N HIS A 45 4.23 10.33 -6.19
CA HIS A 45 2.88 10.84 -6.36
C HIS A 45 2.01 9.87 -7.13
N GLU A 46 0.75 9.80 -6.73
CA GLU A 46 -0.28 8.97 -7.32
C GLU A 46 -1.38 9.86 -7.96
N PRO A 47 -2.06 9.39 -9.04
CA PRO A 47 -3.09 10.14 -9.79
C PRO A 47 -4.26 10.74 -8.99
N CYS A 48 -4.47 10.26 -7.77
CA CYS A 48 -5.44 10.68 -6.76
C CYS A 48 -6.75 9.88 -6.64
N CYS A 49 -7.19 9.84 -5.37
CA CYS A 49 -8.36 9.27 -4.68
C CYS A 49 -8.86 7.86 -5.06
N GLY A 50 -8.95 7.01 -4.04
CA GLY A 50 -9.41 5.61 -4.13
C GLY A 50 -8.27 4.63 -3.88
N GLU A 51 -8.57 3.44 -3.38
CA GLU A 51 -7.59 2.36 -3.23
C GLU A 51 -6.98 2.02 -4.60
N GLU A 52 -7.80 1.81 -5.63
CA GLU A 52 -7.34 1.42 -6.97
C GLU A 52 -6.33 2.41 -7.60
N LEU A 53 -6.60 3.72 -7.52
CA LEU A 53 -5.74 4.75 -8.11
C LEU A 53 -4.52 5.08 -7.23
N GLY A 54 -4.49 4.61 -5.99
CA GLY A 54 -3.39 4.79 -5.04
C GLY A 54 -2.16 3.94 -5.33
N HIS A 55 -2.24 3.01 -6.28
CA HIS A 55 -1.18 2.05 -6.59
C HIS A 55 -0.56 2.27 -7.98
N TYR A 56 -0.67 3.50 -8.49
CA TYR A 56 -0.04 3.93 -9.75
C TYR A 56 0.86 5.15 -9.55
N ASP A 57 2.03 5.15 -10.19
CA ASP A 57 2.91 6.31 -10.26
C ASP A 57 2.39 7.28 -11.32
N ILE A 58 2.10 8.51 -10.90
CA ILE A 58 1.46 9.53 -11.75
C ILE A 58 2.26 9.87 -13.01
N ARG A 59 3.58 9.61 -13.03
CA ARG A 59 4.43 9.92 -14.19
C ARG A 59 4.18 8.98 -15.38
N TYR A 60 3.69 7.78 -15.10
CA TYR A 60 3.46 6.71 -16.08
C TYR A 60 2.00 6.28 -16.17
N PHE A 61 1.17 6.72 -15.23
CA PHE A 61 -0.26 6.46 -15.24
C PHE A 61 -0.93 7.06 -16.48
N THR A 62 -1.69 6.22 -17.18
CA THR A 62 -2.52 6.63 -18.33
C THR A 62 -3.99 6.40 -18.02
N GLU A 63 -4.32 5.16 -17.66
CA GLU A 63 -5.67 4.74 -17.27
C GLU A 63 -5.57 3.60 -16.23
N ALA A 64 -6.63 3.43 -15.45
CA ALA A 64 -6.70 2.35 -14.47
C ALA A 64 -6.89 1.02 -15.18
N VAL A 65 -6.09 0.01 -14.79
CA VAL A 65 -6.25 -1.35 -15.31
C VAL A 65 -7.57 -1.93 -14.79
N PRO A 66 -8.42 -2.52 -15.65
CA PRO A 66 -9.66 -3.14 -15.24
C PRO A 66 -9.46 -4.25 -14.19
N TYR A 67 -10.48 -4.47 -13.35
CA TYR A 67 -10.45 -5.49 -12.31
C TYR A 67 -10.11 -6.90 -12.84
N ASP A 68 -10.57 -7.30 -14.01
CA ASP A 68 -10.28 -8.66 -14.49
C ASP A 68 -8.83 -8.79 -15.03
N GLU A 69 -8.16 -7.67 -15.28
CA GLU A 69 -6.81 -7.61 -15.86
C GLU A 69 -5.73 -7.24 -14.85
N HIS A 70 -6.06 -6.55 -13.74
CA HIS A 70 -5.07 -6.03 -12.78
C HIS A 70 -4.15 -7.13 -12.24
N ARG A 71 -4.68 -8.32 -11.97
CA ARG A 71 -3.88 -9.44 -11.45
C ARG A 71 -2.82 -9.90 -12.45
N VAL A 72 -3.07 -9.83 -13.75
CA VAL A 72 -2.06 -10.17 -14.77
C VAL A 72 -0.92 -9.14 -14.74
N VAL A 73 -1.28 -7.86 -14.63
CA VAL A 73 -0.30 -6.76 -14.49
C VAL A 73 0.53 -6.93 -13.23
N LEU A 74 -0.10 -7.10 -12.06
CA LEU A 74 0.60 -7.30 -10.78
C LEU A 74 1.47 -8.56 -10.81
N ARG A 75 0.99 -9.66 -11.41
CA ARG A 75 1.77 -10.89 -11.57
C ARG A 75 3.04 -10.63 -12.38
N ASN A 76 2.94 -9.98 -13.54
CA ASN A 76 4.12 -9.69 -14.35
C ASN A 76 5.07 -8.74 -13.64
N LEU A 77 4.51 -7.76 -12.91
CA LEU A 77 5.25 -6.79 -12.11
C LEU A 77 6.08 -7.47 -11.01
N ILE A 78 5.48 -8.29 -10.14
CA ILE A 78 6.22 -8.97 -9.08
C ILE A 78 7.20 -10.01 -9.64
N ARG A 79 6.83 -10.73 -10.71
CA ARG A 79 7.72 -11.71 -11.35
C ARG A 79 8.94 -11.03 -11.94
N SER A 80 8.79 -9.86 -12.56
CA SER A 80 9.92 -9.07 -13.07
C SER A 80 10.86 -8.68 -11.94
N TYR A 81 10.33 -8.11 -10.86
CA TYR A 81 11.10 -7.68 -9.70
C TYR A 81 11.90 -8.83 -9.06
N LEU A 82 11.23 -9.94 -8.72
CA LEU A 82 11.87 -11.09 -8.07
C LEU A 82 12.91 -11.77 -8.98
N THR A 83 12.62 -11.88 -10.28
CA THR A 83 13.57 -12.48 -11.24
C THR A 83 14.84 -11.64 -11.37
N ILE A 84 14.69 -10.32 -11.48
CA ILE A 84 15.82 -9.40 -11.67
C ILE A 84 16.64 -9.27 -10.40
N THR A 85 16.00 -9.13 -9.24
CA THR A 85 16.71 -9.08 -7.95
C THR A 85 17.47 -10.37 -7.67
N LYS A 86 16.87 -11.54 -7.93
CA LYS A 86 17.58 -12.84 -7.82
C LYS A 86 18.77 -12.92 -8.77
N LYS A 87 18.61 -12.52 -10.04
CA LYS A 87 19.71 -12.51 -11.04
C LYS A 87 20.87 -11.61 -10.60
N LEU A 88 20.59 -10.51 -9.92
CA LEU A 88 21.57 -9.55 -9.44
C LEU A 88 22.08 -9.85 -8.03
N ASN A 89 21.64 -10.95 -7.40
CA ASN A 89 21.94 -11.32 -6.02
C ASN A 89 21.57 -10.24 -5.00
N ILE A 90 20.43 -9.57 -5.23
CA ILE A 90 19.86 -8.58 -4.30
C ILE A 90 18.90 -9.33 -3.37
N GLU A 91 19.21 -9.33 -2.07
CA GLU A 91 18.33 -9.93 -1.07
C GLU A 91 17.12 -9.04 -0.80
N THR A 92 15.93 -9.61 -1.00
CA THR A 92 14.61 -8.98 -0.78
C THR A 92 13.63 -10.08 -0.38
N TRP A 93 12.59 -9.75 0.39
CA TRP A 93 11.57 -10.70 0.80
C TRP A 93 10.16 -10.11 0.70
N LEU A 94 9.17 -10.98 0.57
CA LEU A 94 7.76 -10.60 0.51
C LEU A 94 7.30 -10.04 1.87
N ALA A 95 6.45 -9.02 1.84
CA ALA A 95 5.91 -8.38 3.04
C ALA A 95 4.40 -8.11 2.89
N HIS A 96 3.77 -7.71 3.99
CA HIS A 96 2.39 -7.17 4.02
C HIS A 96 1.38 -8.05 3.25
N GLY A 97 0.52 -7.45 2.42
CA GLY A 97 -0.51 -8.15 1.64
C GLY A 97 0.08 -9.20 0.69
N THR A 98 1.25 -8.91 0.10
CA THR A 98 1.95 -9.86 -0.79
C THR A 98 2.38 -11.13 -0.05
N LEU A 99 2.87 -11.02 1.18
CA LEU A 99 3.17 -12.19 2.02
C LEU A 99 1.90 -12.95 2.42
N LEU A 100 0.77 -12.25 2.62
CA LEU A 100 -0.51 -12.87 2.91
C LEU A 100 -1.04 -13.68 1.72
N GLY A 101 -0.94 -13.15 0.50
CA GLY A 101 -1.25 -13.89 -0.73
C GLY A 101 -0.37 -15.13 -0.87
N TRP A 102 0.92 -15.01 -0.54
CA TRP A 102 1.84 -16.15 -0.52
C TRP A 102 1.37 -17.26 0.45
N TRP A 103 0.92 -16.90 1.65
CA TRP A 103 0.45 -17.87 2.65
C TRP A 103 -0.70 -18.75 2.16
N TRP A 104 -1.63 -18.21 1.37
CA TRP A 104 -2.80 -18.97 0.89
C TRP A 104 -2.44 -19.97 -0.21
N ASN A 105 -1.87 -19.50 -1.32
CA ASN A 105 -1.53 -20.35 -2.46
C ASN A 105 -0.28 -19.93 -3.23
N GLY A 106 0.55 -19.05 -2.68
CA GLY A 106 1.70 -18.54 -3.42
C GLY A 106 1.30 -17.58 -4.55
N LYS A 107 0.12 -16.96 -4.50
CA LYS A 107 -0.38 -16.05 -5.55
C LYS A 107 -0.89 -14.74 -4.97
N ILE A 108 -1.00 -13.74 -5.82
CA ILE A 108 -1.61 -12.45 -5.50
C ILE A 108 -3.10 -12.66 -5.21
N MET A 109 -3.60 -12.03 -4.15
CA MET A 109 -5.01 -12.13 -3.79
C MET A 109 -5.87 -11.44 -4.87
N PRO A 110 -7.04 -11.98 -5.25
CA PRO A 110 -7.81 -11.44 -6.36
C PRO A 110 -8.30 -9.99 -6.22
N TRP A 111 -8.28 -9.45 -5.01
CA TRP A 111 -8.73 -8.09 -4.66
C TRP A 111 -7.58 -7.14 -4.31
N ASP A 112 -6.33 -7.62 -4.33
CA ASP A 112 -5.16 -6.77 -4.04
C ASP A 112 -4.85 -5.88 -5.22
N TYR A 113 -4.47 -4.63 -4.92
CA TYR A 113 -4.00 -3.65 -5.91
C TYR A 113 -2.54 -3.25 -5.67
N ASP A 114 -1.97 -3.60 -4.52
CA ASP A 114 -0.59 -3.33 -4.13
C ASP A 114 0.30 -4.57 -4.12
N LEU A 115 1.60 -4.30 -4.18
CA LEU A 115 2.64 -5.27 -3.98
C LEU A 115 3.71 -4.68 -3.08
N ASP A 116 4.06 -5.40 -2.02
CA ASP A 116 4.95 -4.96 -0.98
C ASP A 116 6.11 -5.94 -0.81
N VAL A 117 7.31 -5.39 -0.85
CA VAL A 117 8.54 -6.11 -0.56
C VAL A 117 9.40 -5.31 0.39
N GLN A 118 10.26 -6.02 1.09
CA GLN A 118 11.20 -5.43 2.02
C GLN A 118 12.63 -5.81 1.65
N VAL A 119 13.54 -4.93 2.05
CA VAL A 119 14.99 -5.10 1.92
C VAL A 119 15.67 -4.57 3.18
N SER A 120 16.92 -4.96 3.43
CA SER A 120 17.71 -4.29 4.46
C SER A 120 18.01 -2.85 4.04
N THR A 121 18.17 -1.93 4.99
CA THR A 121 18.56 -0.54 4.69
C THR A 121 19.95 -0.47 4.04
N ALA A 122 20.84 -1.42 4.35
CA ALA A 122 22.12 -1.55 3.67
C ALA A 122 21.95 -1.89 2.18
N THR A 123 21.06 -2.83 1.86
CA THR A 123 20.67 -3.17 0.48
C THR A 123 20.05 -1.96 -0.21
N LEU A 124 19.10 -1.28 0.44
CA LEU A 124 18.45 -0.07 -0.09
C LEU A 124 19.47 1.04 -0.41
N TYR A 125 20.42 1.29 0.50
CA TYR A 125 21.50 2.25 0.27
C TYR A 125 22.31 1.86 -0.97
N TRP A 126 22.67 0.58 -1.10
CA TRP A 126 23.39 0.08 -2.26
C TRP A 126 22.59 0.25 -3.57
N LEU A 127 21.28 -0.04 -3.55
CA LEU A 127 20.39 0.21 -4.69
C LEU A 127 20.38 1.69 -5.07
N GLY A 128 20.28 2.59 -4.08
CA GLY A 128 20.31 4.04 -4.29
C GLY A 128 21.60 4.53 -4.97
N GLN A 129 22.75 3.96 -4.62
CA GLN A 129 24.05 4.37 -5.17
C GLN A 129 24.35 3.76 -6.55
N ASN A 130 23.90 2.53 -6.81
CA ASN A 130 24.35 1.75 -7.97
C ASN A 130 23.26 1.47 -9.00
N MET A 131 21.99 1.54 -8.61
CA MET A 131 20.87 1.10 -9.45
C MET A 131 19.72 2.10 -9.52
N ASN A 132 19.80 3.24 -8.83
CA ASN A 132 18.75 4.24 -8.91
C ASN A 132 18.55 4.73 -10.34
N ARG A 133 17.30 4.76 -10.79
CA ARG A 133 16.85 5.09 -12.15
C ARG A 133 17.38 4.16 -13.24
N THR A 134 17.75 2.94 -12.89
CA THR A 134 18.02 1.90 -13.90
C THR A 134 16.72 1.33 -14.42
N GLU A 135 16.71 1.05 -15.72
CA GLU A 135 15.59 0.41 -16.39
C GLU A 135 15.91 -1.04 -16.69
N HIS A 136 14.91 -1.90 -16.60
CA HIS A 136 15.05 -3.32 -16.80
C HIS A 136 13.92 -3.85 -17.67
N GLU A 137 14.28 -4.72 -18.60
CA GLU A 137 13.33 -5.38 -19.48
C GLU A 137 12.98 -6.76 -18.92
N TYR A 138 11.70 -7.11 -19.01
CA TYR A 138 11.21 -8.43 -18.65
C TYR A 138 10.28 -8.95 -19.75
N GLU A 139 10.60 -10.15 -20.22
CA GLU A 139 9.82 -10.86 -21.22
C GLU A 139 8.84 -11.81 -20.53
N TRP A 140 7.59 -11.80 -21.01
CA TRP A 140 6.53 -12.68 -20.53
C TRP A 140 5.68 -13.15 -21.70
N THR A 141 4.77 -14.08 -21.44
CA THR A 141 3.90 -14.65 -22.47
C THR A 141 2.45 -14.41 -22.07
N ASP A 142 1.66 -13.87 -22.99
CA ASP A 142 0.23 -13.65 -22.77
C ASP A 142 -0.59 -14.95 -22.82
N ALA A 143 -1.91 -14.82 -22.63
CA ALA A 143 -2.81 -15.97 -22.59
C ALA A 143 -2.87 -16.72 -23.93
N GLU A 144 -2.61 -16.02 -25.03
CA GLU A 144 -2.57 -16.57 -26.40
C GLU A 144 -1.21 -17.20 -26.75
N GLY A 145 -0.23 -17.17 -25.84
CA GLY A 145 1.09 -17.75 -26.07
C GLY A 145 2.05 -16.82 -26.82
N LYS A 146 1.69 -15.55 -27.01
CA LYS A 146 2.52 -14.58 -27.71
C LYS A 146 3.52 -13.91 -26.75
N PRO A 147 4.79 -13.76 -27.16
CA PRO A 147 5.79 -13.08 -26.35
C PRO A 147 5.47 -11.58 -26.27
N GLN A 148 5.56 -11.06 -25.05
CA GLN A 148 5.39 -9.67 -24.68
C GLN A 148 6.64 -9.20 -23.93
N LYS A 149 6.88 -7.89 -23.94
CA LYS A 149 8.02 -7.29 -23.26
C LYS A 149 7.61 -5.98 -22.60
N ASP A 150 7.87 -5.87 -21.31
CA ASP A 150 7.66 -4.66 -20.54
C ASP A 150 8.98 -4.07 -20.03
N ARG A 151 8.96 -2.77 -19.75
CA ARG A 151 10.07 -2.02 -19.16
C ARG A 151 9.70 -1.53 -17.77
N TYR A 152 10.62 -1.73 -16.84
CA TYR A 152 10.45 -1.40 -15.44
C TYR A 152 11.56 -0.47 -14.97
N LEU A 153 11.20 0.53 -14.18
CA LEU A 153 12.13 1.49 -13.57
C LEU A 153 12.30 1.18 -12.09
N LEU A 154 13.54 1.04 -11.63
CA LEU A 154 13.86 1.13 -10.21
C LEU A 154 14.08 2.59 -9.83
N ASP A 155 13.20 3.17 -9.02
CA ASP A 155 13.33 4.55 -8.53
C ASP A 155 13.48 4.55 -7.02
N VAL A 156 14.62 5.04 -6.52
CA VAL A 156 14.93 5.10 -5.10
C VAL A 156 14.68 6.51 -4.60
N ASN A 157 13.83 6.61 -3.57
CA ASN A 157 13.51 7.88 -2.93
C ASN A 157 14.78 8.49 -2.31
N PRO A 158 15.13 9.76 -2.58
CA PRO A 158 16.24 10.44 -1.93
C PRO A 158 16.16 10.43 -0.40
N HIS A 159 14.96 10.33 0.15
CA HIS A 159 14.70 10.20 1.59
C HIS A 159 14.79 8.75 2.08
N GLY A 160 15.02 7.75 1.23
CA GLY A 160 14.92 6.33 1.55
C GLY A 160 15.82 5.88 2.72
N THR A 161 16.95 6.54 2.92
CA THR A 161 17.88 6.24 4.02
C THR A 161 17.65 7.06 5.29
N ASP A 162 16.63 7.93 5.30
CA ASP A 162 16.27 8.70 6.48
C ASP A 162 15.92 7.77 7.65
N LYS A 163 16.39 8.14 8.84
CA LYS A 163 16.16 7.38 10.07
C LYS A 163 14.73 7.47 10.58
N ASP A 164 14.08 8.61 10.35
CA ASP A 164 12.80 8.94 10.94
C ASP A 164 11.74 9.08 9.86
N ARG A 165 10.46 8.99 10.28
CA ARG A 165 9.30 9.18 9.41
C ARG A 165 9.23 10.60 8.80
N GLY A 166 9.88 11.57 9.43
CA GLY A 166 9.78 12.98 9.05
C GLY A 166 8.33 13.47 9.15
N ASP A 167 7.86 14.13 8.09
CA ASP A 167 6.47 14.61 7.96
C ASP A 167 5.46 13.53 7.53
N GLY A 168 5.92 12.29 7.32
CA GLY A 168 5.08 11.17 6.89
C GLY A 168 4.81 11.09 5.40
N GLN A 169 5.39 11.96 4.57
CA GLN A 169 5.19 11.94 3.12
C GLN A 169 6.11 10.93 2.41
N ASN A 170 7.24 10.56 3.02
CA ASN A 170 8.28 9.72 2.42
C ASN A 170 8.50 8.42 3.20
N ILE A 171 7.41 7.68 3.41
CA ILE A 171 7.41 6.39 4.11
C ILE A 171 7.99 5.29 3.22
N ILE A 172 7.64 5.28 1.92
CA ILE A 172 8.15 4.33 0.94
C ILE A 172 9.53 4.76 0.45
N ASP A 173 10.45 3.80 0.43
CA ASP A 173 11.87 4.06 0.22
C ASP A 173 12.31 3.89 -1.23
N ALA A 174 11.67 2.99 -1.98
CA ALA A 174 11.87 2.83 -3.41
C ALA A 174 10.64 2.21 -4.07
N ARG A 175 10.56 2.33 -5.40
CA ARG A 175 9.54 1.69 -6.21
C ARG A 175 10.15 0.95 -7.38
N TRP A 176 9.55 -0.19 -7.71
CA TRP A 176 9.74 -0.88 -8.98
C TRP A 176 8.53 -0.62 -9.87
N ILE A 177 8.67 0.22 -10.90
CA ILE A 177 7.54 0.84 -11.61
C ILE A 177 7.45 0.26 -13.02
N ASN A 178 6.28 -0.25 -13.42
CA ASN A 178 5.98 -0.54 -14.81
C ASN A 178 5.79 0.78 -15.57
N MET A 179 6.66 1.05 -16.54
CA MET A 179 6.68 2.32 -17.26
C MET A 179 5.54 2.45 -18.29
N ALA A 180 4.80 1.37 -18.59
CA ALA A 180 3.71 1.39 -19.54
C ALA A 180 2.37 1.85 -18.92
N ASN A 181 2.13 1.56 -17.64
CA ASN A 181 0.86 1.87 -16.97
C ASN A 181 1.01 2.52 -15.60
N GLY A 182 2.22 2.56 -15.03
CA GLY A 182 2.52 3.16 -13.74
C GLY A 182 2.31 2.25 -12.51
N ALA A 183 1.84 1.01 -12.66
CA ALA A 183 1.73 0.09 -11.53
C ALA A 183 3.12 -0.17 -10.92
N PHE A 184 3.21 -0.29 -9.59
CA PHE A 184 4.51 -0.45 -8.93
C PHE A 184 4.50 -1.47 -7.78
N VAL A 185 5.70 -1.96 -7.44
CA VAL A 185 5.99 -2.62 -6.17
C VAL A 185 6.58 -1.58 -5.21
N ASP A 186 6.01 -1.45 -4.02
CA ASP A 186 6.59 -0.65 -2.96
C ASP A 186 7.71 -1.43 -2.25
N ILE A 187 8.88 -0.80 -2.14
CA ILE A 187 10.07 -1.37 -1.51
C ILE A 187 10.36 -0.60 -0.24
N THR A 188 10.34 -1.31 0.89
CA THR A 188 10.55 -0.73 2.22
C THR A 188 11.85 -1.24 2.87
N GLY A 189 12.66 -0.31 3.37
CA GLY A 189 13.91 -0.60 4.07
C GLY A 189 13.72 -0.89 5.57
N LEU A 190 14.23 -2.04 6.02
CA LEU A 190 14.31 -2.38 7.44
C LEU A 190 15.71 -2.14 8.00
N ALA A 191 15.78 -1.64 9.24
CA ALA A 191 17.01 -1.55 10.03
C ALA A 191 16.72 -1.62 11.53
N GLU A 192 17.73 -1.94 12.32
CA GLU A 192 17.71 -1.68 13.76
C GLU A 192 17.85 -0.17 14.01
N ARG A 193 16.71 0.52 14.10
CA ARG A 193 16.66 2.00 14.21
C ARG A 193 16.89 2.51 15.64
N ASP A 194 16.59 1.70 16.65
CA ASP A 194 16.81 1.98 18.07
C ASP A 194 17.50 0.80 18.77
N PRO A 195 18.78 0.51 18.46
CA PRO A 195 19.49 -0.63 19.06
C PRO A 195 19.78 -0.43 20.56
N SER A 196 19.75 0.81 21.07
CA SER A 196 19.98 1.10 22.48
C SER A 196 18.73 0.84 23.34
N GLY A 197 17.54 1.18 22.83
CA GLY A 197 16.27 0.93 23.52
C GLY A 197 15.66 -0.44 23.21
N MET A 198 15.82 -0.93 21.98
CA MET A 198 15.22 -2.17 21.47
C MET A 198 16.23 -2.97 20.63
N PRO A 199 17.29 -3.52 21.25
CA PRO A 199 18.28 -4.32 20.53
C PRO A 199 17.64 -5.53 19.83
N GLY A 200 18.04 -5.79 18.58
CA GLY A 200 17.51 -6.91 17.79
C GLY A 200 16.09 -6.71 17.27
N VAL A 201 15.58 -5.46 17.29
CA VAL A 201 14.30 -5.10 16.67
C VAL A 201 14.56 -4.30 15.39
N TRP A 202 14.17 -4.88 14.27
CA TRP A 202 14.18 -4.28 12.95
C TRP A 202 12.89 -3.50 12.75
N SER A 203 12.97 -2.33 12.13
CA SER A 203 11.79 -1.51 11.85
C SER A 203 11.91 -0.66 10.59
N CYS A 204 10.75 -0.37 10.01
CA CYS A 204 10.59 0.62 8.95
C CYS A 204 10.13 1.98 9.50
N LYS A 205 10.06 2.99 8.63
CA LYS A 205 9.56 4.34 8.96
C LYS A 205 8.07 4.38 9.31
N ASN A 206 7.32 3.32 8.99
CA ASN A 206 5.91 3.17 9.35
C ASN A 206 5.69 2.47 10.70
N TYR A 207 6.76 2.24 11.46
CA TYR A 207 6.71 1.60 12.78
C TYR A 207 6.29 0.13 12.77
N HIS A 208 6.30 -0.56 11.62
CA HIS A 208 6.33 -2.01 11.60
C HIS A 208 7.63 -2.49 12.26
N ARG A 209 7.51 -3.45 13.18
CA ARG A 209 8.61 -3.93 14.01
C ARG A 209 8.67 -5.45 13.96
N TYR A 210 9.88 -5.96 13.79
CA TYR A 210 10.16 -7.39 13.69
C TYR A 210 11.36 -7.70 14.57
N ARG A 211 11.33 -8.80 15.32
CA ARG A 211 12.56 -9.28 15.95
C ARG A 211 13.47 -9.89 14.88
N THR A 212 14.78 -9.88 15.13
CA THR A 212 15.74 -10.56 14.24
C THR A 212 15.35 -12.02 14.01
N THR A 213 14.83 -12.71 15.02
CA THR A 213 14.34 -14.10 14.92
C THR A 213 13.01 -14.25 14.15
N ASP A 214 12.26 -13.17 13.98
CA ASP A 214 11.05 -13.19 13.16
C ASP A 214 11.43 -13.17 11.66
N LEU A 215 12.53 -12.50 11.30
CA LEU A 215 13.02 -12.38 9.93
C LEU A 215 13.98 -13.51 9.53
N PHE A 216 15.00 -13.79 10.36
CA PHE A 216 16.14 -14.64 10.00
C PHE A 216 16.14 -16.00 10.74
N PRO A 217 16.69 -17.07 10.12
CA PRO A 217 17.10 -17.14 8.71
C PRO A 217 15.87 -17.11 7.79
N MET A 218 15.93 -16.32 6.73
CA MET A 218 14.84 -16.25 5.75
C MET A 218 14.72 -17.59 5.00
N ARG A 219 13.54 -17.82 4.40
CA ARG A 219 13.23 -19.07 3.71
C ARG A 219 13.04 -18.82 2.22
N GLU A 220 13.68 -19.65 1.39
CA GLU A 220 13.41 -19.69 -0.05
C GLU A 220 12.07 -20.38 -0.32
N THR A 221 11.33 -19.88 -1.29
CA THR A 221 10.01 -20.37 -1.68
C THR A 221 9.70 -19.97 -3.14
N GLU A 222 8.45 -20.07 -3.55
CA GLU A 222 7.94 -19.61 -4.84
C GLU A 222 6.74 -18.68 -4.63
N PHE A 223 6.64 -17.64 -5.45
CA PHE A 223 5.46 -16.77 -5.53
C PHE A 223 5.18 -16.45 -7.00
N GLU A 224 3.94 -16.61 -7.44
CA GLU A 224 3.53 -16.42 -8.84
C GLU A 224 4.42 -17.19 -9.84
N GLY A 225 4.87 -18.39 -9.46
CA GLY A 225 5.68 -19.25 -10.33
C GLY A 225 7.15 -18.87 -10.45
N VAL A 226 7.67 -17.95 -9.64
CA VAL A 226 9.10 -17.58 -9.62
C VAL A 226 9.71 -17.69 -8.21
N PRO A 227 11.03 -17.94 -8.09
CA PRO A 227 11.70 -18.00 -6.79
C PRO A 227 11.49 -16.72 -5.98
N ALA A 228 11.17 -16.88 -4.70
CA ALA A 228 10.93 -15.81 -3.75
C ALA A 228 11.58 -16.11 -2.39
N ILE A 229 11.64 -15.11 -1.53
CA ILE A 229 12.13 -15.23 -0.15
C ILE A 229 11.07 -14.68 0.79
N ILE A 230 10.93 -15.30 1.95
CA ILE A 230 9.99 -14.89 3.00
C ILE A 230 10.67 -14.88 4.39
N PRO A 231 10.12 -14.13 5.37
CA PRO A 231 10.58 -14.16 6.75
C PRO A 231 10.47 -15.54 7.41
N TYR A 232 11.28 -15.81 8.43
CA TYR A 232 11.24 -17.08 9.18
C TYR A 232 9.91 -17.32 9.89
N SER A 233 9.41 -16.31 10.63
CA SER A 233 8.19 -16.40 11.46
C SER A 233 7.00 -15.71 10.79
N PHE A 234 6.76 -15.99 9.50
CA PHE A 234 5.73 -15.33 8.70
C PHE A 234 4.32 -15.43 9.32
N GLU A 235 3.91 -16.55 9.95
CA GLU A 235 2.57 -16.68 10.56
C GLU A 235 2.36 -15.66 11.68
N ARG A 236 3.39 -15.46 12.51
CA ARG A 236 3.38 -14.48 13.59
C ARG A 236 3.30 -13.07 13.03
N ILE A 237 4.11 -12.77 12.03
CA ILE A 237 4.13 -11.46 11.36
C ILE A 237 2.74 -11.14 10.79
N LEU A 238 2.17 -12.05 10.01
CA LEU A 238 0.84 -11.87 9.42
C LEU A 238 -0.27 -11.79 10.48
N SER A 239 -0.19 -12.59 11.54
CA SER A 239 -1.18 -12.56 12.63
C SER A 239 -1.11 -11.28 13.45
N GLU A 240 0.06 -10.69 13.63
CA GLU A 240 0.20 -9.40 14.33
C GLU A 240 -0.28 -8.23 13.46
N GLU A 241 -0.14 -8.33 12.14
CA GLU A 241 -0.53 -7.27 11.20
C GLU A 241 -2.02 -7.33 10.82
N TYR A 242 -2.53 -8.50 10.45
CA TYR A 242 -3.89 -8.69 9.93
C TYR A 242 -4.84 -9.43 10.89
N GLY A 243 -4.32 -9.89 12.03
CA GLY A 243 -5.05 -10.75 12.97
C GLY A 243 -5.09 -12.21 12.52
N THR A 244 -5.25 -13.13 13.47
CA THR A 244 -5.26 -14.59 13.19
C THR A 244 -6.37 -15.03 12.24
N LYS A 245 -7.45 -14.24 12.11
CA LYS A 245 -8.56 -14.52 11.19
C LYS A 245 -8.15 -14.43 9.72
N SER A 246 -7.18 -13.58 9.35
CA SER A 246 -6.74 -13.44 7.96
C SER A 246 -6.14 -14.74 7.39
N LEU A 247 -5.64 -15.61 8.27
CA LEU A 247 -5.01 -16.88 7.90
C LEU A 247 -6.01 -18.04 7.75
N VAL A 248 -7.28 -17.85 8.15
CA VAL A 248 -8.27 -18.94 8.24
C VAL A 248 -9.65 -18.57 7.67
N THR A 249 -9.98 -17.28 7.54
CA THR A 249 -11.25 -16.84 6.99
C THR A 249 -11.30 -17.15 5.51
N THR A 250 -12.26 -17.98 5.09
CA THR A 250 -12.41 -18.48 3.72
C THR A 250 -13.40 -17.67 2.88
N GLU A 251 -13.87 -16.52 3.36
CA GLU A 251 -14.74 -15.60 2.63
C GLU A 251 -14.29 -14.16 2.87
N TRP A 252 -13.94 -13.45 1.79
CA TRP A 252 -13.43 -12.08 1.89
C TRP A 252 -13.61 -11.35 0.56
N GLN A 253 -13.95 -10.05 0.61
CA GLN A 253 -14.07 -9.18 -0.57
C GLN A 253 -14.85 -9.80 -1.75
N GLY A 254 -15.97 -10.48 -1.49
CA GLY A 254 -16.78 -11.13 -2.53
C GLY A 254 -16.17 -12.39 -3.13
N HIS A 255 -15.15 -12.97 -2.50
CA HIS A 255 -14.50 -14.21 -2.90
C HIS A 255 -14.63 -15.28 -1.82
N ARG A 256 -14.61 -16.53 -2.23
CA ARG A 256 -14.59 -17.70 -1.36
C ARG A 256 -13.38 -18.57 -1.68
N TRP A 257 -12.65 -18.97 -0.65
CA TRP A 257 -11.55 -19.91 -0.78
C TRP A 257 -12.09 -21.32 -1.02
N GLU A 258 -11.59 -21.97 -2.08
CA GLU A 258 -11.87 -23.36 -2.41
C GLU A 258 -10.65 -24.24 -2.06
N PRO A 259 -10.70 -24.99 -0.93
CA PRO A 259 -9.57 -25.79 -0.47
C PRO A 259 -9.09 -26.84 -1.47
N GLU A 260 -9.99 -27.44 -2.27
CA GLU A 260 -9.61 -28.48 -3.24
C GLU A 260 -8.79 -27.91 -4.39
N GLN A 261 -9.09 -26.69 -4.81
CA GLN A 261 -8.38 -25.99 -5.89
C GLN A 261 -7.21 -25.14 -5.40
N LYS A 262 -7.15 -24.86 -4.09
CA LYS A 262 -6.25 -23.88 -3.48
C LYS A 262 -6.33 -22.52 -4.18
N GLU A 263 -7.56 -22.06 -4.43
CA GLU A 263 -7.80 -20.80 -5.14
C GLU A 263 -8.95 -20.02 -4.49
N TRP A 264 -8.85 -18.70 -4.58
CA TRP A 264 -9.93 -17.77 -4.25
C TRP A 264 -10.84 -17.57 -5.47
N LEU A 265 -12.10 -17.99 -5.34
CA LEU A 265 -13.10 -17.90 -6.41
C LEU A 265 -14.05 -16.73 -6.15
N LYS A 266 -14.30 -15.91 -7.18
CA LYS A 266 -15.29 -14.82 -7.12
C LYS A 266 -16.68 -15.41 -6.92
N VAL A 267 -17.38 -14.96 -5.88
CA VAL A 267 -18.76 -15.39 -5.61
C VAL A 267 -19.67 -14.67 -6.60
N GLN A 268 -20.37 -15.42 -7.44
CA GLN A 268 -21.38 -14.83 -8.32
C GLN A 268 -22.58 -14.38 -7.46
N HIS A 269 -22.86 -13.08 -7.47
CA HIS A 269 -24.13 -12.58 -6.96
C HIS A 269 -25.22 -12.87 -8.01
N SER A 270 -26.08 -13.82 -7.68
CA SER A 270 -27.35 -14.09 -8.41
C SER A 270 -28.37 -12.99 -8.20
#